data_AF-A0A7Z9WSM2-F1
#
_entry.id   AF-A0A7Z9WSM2-F1
#
_cell.length_a   1.000
_cell.length_b   1.000
_cell.length_c   1.000
_cell.angle_alpha   90.00
_cell.angle_beta   90.00
_cell.angle_gamma   90.00
#
_symmetry.space_group_name_H-M   'P 1'
#
loop_
_entity.id
_entity.type
_entity.pdbx_description
1 polymer ?
#
loop_
_entity_poly.entity_id
_entity_poly.type
_entity_poly.pdbx_seq_one_letter_code
_entity_poly.pdbx_strand_id
1 'polypeptide(L)'
;MVATLVQRHGQDPQDLFIHALESQAEPEMNYWVIMALVQNHSVSATAPIGEDSAGEPVKPLHAAVLMHNPGALAVLLDLKAYAGGVTDHDIQLAARMASQHEDQALLAVLMQHAEAQGALEPFMRALQNAPLH
;
A
#
# COMPACT_ATOMS: atom_id res chain seq x y z
N MET A 1 -8.70 -14.46 -13.73
CA MET A 1 -8.32 -15.31 -12.58
C MET A 1 -9.14 -14.94 -11.34
N VAL A 2 -9.05 -13.70 -10.84
CA VAL A 2 -9.85 -13.20 -9.69
C VAL A 2 -11.36 -13.42 -9.85
N ALA A 3 -11.94 -13.05 -11.01
CA ALA A 3 -13.36 -13.26 -11.27
C ALA A 3 -13.80 -14.73 -11.13
N THR A 4 -12.94 -15.68 -11.52
CA THR A 4 -13.20 -17.11 -11.35
C THR A 4 -13.23 -17.51 -9.88
N LEU A 5 -12.26 -17.03 -9.08
CA LEU A 5 -12.17 -17.31 -7.65
C LEU A 5 -13.38 -16.76 -6.89
N VAL A 6 -13.75 -15.51 -7.15
CA VAL A 6 -14.90 -14.87 -6.49
C VAL A 6 -16.22 -15.49 -6.94
N GLN A 7 -16.45 -15.60 -8.26
CA GLN A 7 -17.77 -15.99 -8.78
C GLN A 7 -18.02 -17.50 -8.80
N ARG A 8 -16.97 -18.32 -9.03
CA ARG A 8 -17.12 -19.78 -9.15
C ARG A 8 -16.70 -20.53 -7.89
N HIS A 9 -15.72 -20.01 -7.16
CA HIS A 9 -15.23 -20.65 -5.93
C HIS A 9 -15.76 -20.00 -4.66
N GLY A 10 -16.54 -18.91 -4.77
CA GLY A 10 -17.20 -18.26 -3.64
C GLY A 10 -16.25 -17.68 -2.61
N GLN A 11 -15.01 -17.37 -3.00
CA GLN A 11 -14.04 -16.75 -2.10
C GLN A 11 -14.40 -15.30 -1.84
N ASP A 12 -14.25 -14.86 -0.58
CA ASP A 12 -14.47 -13.48 -0.19
C ASP A 12 -13.41 -12.58 -0.87
N PRO A 13 -13.82 -11.56 -1.65
CA PRO A 13 -12.91 -10.56 -2.20
C PRO A 13 -12.02 -9.89 -1.14
N GLN A 14 -12.53 -9.68 0.07
CA GLN A 14 -11.75 -9.06 1.14
C GLN A 14 -10.62 -9.99 1.59
N ASP A 15 -10.88 -11.28 1.78
CA ASP A 15 -9.85 -12.26 2.15
C ASP A 15 -8.78 -12.39 1.05
N LEU A 16 -9.20 -12.40 -0.22
CA LEU A 16 -8.28 -12.41 -1.36
C LEU A 16 -7.40 -11.17 -1.39
N PHE A 17 -7.93 -10.02 -1.01
CA PHE A 17 -7.18 -8.76 -0.95
C PHE A 17 -6.13 -8.80 0.16
N ILE A 18 -6.49 -9.29 1.35
CA ILE A 18 -5.54 -9.48 2.46
C ILE A 18 -4.44 -10.45 2.06
N HIS A 19 -4.77 -11.60 1.46
CA HIS A 19 -3.75 -12.54 0.98
C HIS A 19 -2.83 -11.94 -0.08
N ALA A 20 -3.36 -11.13 -1.01
CA ALA A 20 -2.54 -10.47 -2.03
C ALA A 20 -1.62 -9.39 -1.43
N LEU A 21 -2.03 -8.73 -0.33
CA LEU A 21 -1.19 -7.79 0.43
C LEU A 21 -0.07 -8.52 1.17
N GLU A 22 -0.38 -9.65 1.80
CA GLU A 22 0.55 -10.42 2.62
C GLU A 22 1.54 -11.25 1.80
N SER A 23 1.20 -11.55 0.54
CA SER A 23 2.04 -12.33 -0.36
C SER A 23 3.28 -11.55 -0.80
N GLN A 24 4.48 -12.07 -0.53
CA GLN A 24 5.71 -11.61 -1.18
C GLN A 24 5.96 -12.27 -2.54
N ALA A 25 5.15 -13.26 -2.91
CA ALA A 25 5.28 -13.96 -4.17
C ALA A 25 4.72 -13.11 -5.32
N GLU A 26 5.40 -13.17 -6.47
CA GLU A 26 4.93 -12.61 -7.76
C GLU A 26 4.36 -11.18 -7.65
N PRO A 27 5.20 -10.16 -7.43
CA PRO A 27 4.73 -8.77 -7.26
C PRO A 27 3.81 -8.27 -8.38
N GLU A 28 4.08 -8.64 -9.63
CA GLU A 28 3.22 -8.28 -10.76
C GLU A 28 1.81 -8.90 -10.62
N MET A 29 1.71 -10.13 -10.12
CA MET A 29 0.41 -10.77 -9.89
C MET A 29 -0.34 -10.06 -8.76
N ASN A 30 0.33 -9.73 -7.65
CA ASN A 30 -0.28 -9.00 -6.54
C ASN A 30 -0.86 -7.66 -6.99
N TYR A 31 -0.12 -6.92 -7.83
CA TYR A 31 -0.59 -5.68 -8.45
C TYR A 31 -1.94 -5.88 -9.15
N TRP A 32 -2.01 -6.83 -10.08
CA TRP A 32 -3.22 -7.05 -10.88
C TRP A 32 -4.38 -7.63 -10.07
N VAL A 33 -4.10 -8.48 -9.08
CA VAL A 33 -5.13 -9.04 -8.20
C VAL A 33 -5.76 -7.93 -7.37
N ILE A 34 -4.97 -7.10 -6.70
CA ILE A 34 -5.47 -5.98 -5.90
C ILE A 34 -6.23 -4.99 -6.78
N MET A 35 -5.70 -4.62 -7.94
CA MET A 35 -6.38 -3.72 -8.89
C MET A 35 -7.77 -4.26 -9.23
N ALA A 36 -7.87 -5.54 -9.58
CA ALA A 36 -9.13 -6.17 -9.95
C ALA A 36 -10.12 -6.24 -8.78
N LEU A 37 -9.65 -6.50 -7.56
CA LEU A 37 -10.49 -6.57 -6.35
C LEU A 37 -11.07 -5.20 -5.99
N VAL A 38 -10.26 -4.15 -6.03
CA VAL A 38 -10.71 -2.78 -5.74
C VAL A 38 -11.68 -2.29 -6.81
N GLN A 39 -11.35 -2.47 -8.09
CA GLN A 39 -12.16 -1.92 -9.18
C GLN A 39 -13.45 -2.71 -9.45
N ASN A 40 -13.44 -4.03 -9.28
CA ASN A 40 -14.55 -4.89 -9.74
C ASN A 40 -15.30 -5.60 -8.61
N HIS A 41 -14.78 -5.58 -7.38
CA HIS A 41 -15.33 -6.35 -6.27
C HIS A 41 -15.56 -5.52 -5.00
N SER A 42 -15.63 -4.18 -5.14
CA SER A 42 -15.96 -3.23 -4.06
C SER A 42 -15.06 -3.33 -2.82
N VAL A 43 -13.85 -3.86 -2.98
CA VAL A 43 -12.86 -3.88 -1.90
C VAL A 43 -12.30 -2.48 -1.71
N SER A 44 -12.25 -2.01 -0.46
CA SER A 44 -11.73 -0.69 -0.16
C SER A 44 -10.20 -0.69 -0.12
N ALA A 45 -9.59 0.22 -0.88
CA ALA A 45 -8.14 0.43 -0.85
C ALA A 45 -7.67 1.28 0.35
N THR A 46 -8.58 1.96 1.05
CA THR A 46 -8.25 2.92 2.12
C THR A 46 -8.81 2.55 3.49
N ALA A 47 -9.75 1.60 3.56
CA ALA A 47 -10.30 1.16 4.82
C ALA A 47 -9.21 0.44 5.65
N PRO A 48 -9.13 0.68 6.97
CA PRO A 48 -8.24 -0.08 7.85
C PRO A 48 -8.49 -1.57 7.72
N ILE A 49 -7.41 -2.36 7.71
CA ILE A 49 -7.44 -3.82 7.63
C ILE A 49 -6.99 -4.50 8.93
N GLY A 50 -6.56 -3.69 9.90
CA GLY A 50 -6.12 -4.13 11.22
C GLY A 50 -5.70 -2.94 12.06
N GLU A 51 -5.10 -3.24 13.22
CA GLU A 51 -4.53 -2.27 14.15
C GLU A 51 -3.12 -2.71 14.51
N ASP A 52 -2.22 -1.77 14.79
CA ASP A 52 -0.88 -2.07 15.30
C ASP A 52 -0.89 -2.27 16.83
N SER A 53 0.29 -2.49 17.42
CA SER A 53 0.43 -2.70 18.87
C SER A 53 0.09 -1.46 19.72
N ALA A 54 0.00 -0.28 19.12
CA ALA A 54 -0.44 0.96 19.76
C ALA A 54 -1.95 1.20 19.57
N GLY A 55 -2.65 0.35 18.82
CA GLY A 55 -4.07 0.51 18.48
C GLY A 55 -4.31 1.46 17.30
N GLU A 56 -3.26 1.83 16.56
CA GLU A 56 -3.40 2.70 15.39
C GLU A 56 -3.82 1.89 14.16
N PRO A 57 -4.73 2.42 13.32
CA PRO A 57 -5.25 1.69 12.18
C PRO A 57 -4.18 1.43 11.11
N VAL A 58 -3.98 0.16 10.78
CA VAL A 58 -3.14 -0.26 9.66
C VAL A 58 -3.99 -0.24 8.39
N LYS A 59 -3.66 0.68 7.48
CA LYS A 59 -4.27 0.77 6.15
C LYS A 59 -3.53 -0.11 5.14
N PRO A 60 -4.15 -0.45 3.99
CA PRO A 60 -3.52 -1.27 2.96
C PRO A 60 -2.15 -0.74 2.50
N LEU A 61 -1.98 0.58 2.40
CA LEU A 61 -0.69 1.20 2.05
C LEU A 61 0.41 0.86 3.07
N HIS A 62 0.09 0.92 4.37
CA HIS A 62 1.03 0.56 5.44
C HIS A 62 1.32 -0.94 5.42
N ALA A 63 0.29 -1.77 5.23
CA ALA A 63 0.42 -3.21 5.16
C ALA A 63 1.32 -3.66 3.99
N ALA A 64 1.19 -3.05 2.81
CA ALA A 64 2.07 -3.35 1.68
C ALA A 64 3.55 -3.11 2.01
N VAL A 65 3.85 -2.09 2.82
CA VAL A 65 5.21 -1.81 3.28
C VAL A 65 5.67 -2.81 4.34
N LEU A 66 4.84 -3.08 5.34
CA LEU A 66 5.13 -4.06 6.39
C LEU A 66 5.36 -5.47 5.84
N MET A 67 4.65 -5.83 4.77
CA MET A 67 4.73 -7.14 4.13
C MET A 67 5.82 -7.22 3.05
N HIS A 68 6.60 -6.16 2.83
CA HIS A 68 7.65 -6.09 1.80
C HIS A 68 7.12 -6.40 0.39
N ASN A 69 5.95 -5.86 0.05
CA ASN A 69 5.22 -6.19 -1.18
C ASN A 69 5.20 -5.01 -2.17
N PRO A 70 6.18 -4.89 -3.08
CA PRO A 70 6.29 -3.75 -4.00
C PRO A 70 5.14 -3.70 -5.01
N GLY A 71 4.58 -4.85 -5.38
CA GLY A 71 3.44 -4.93 -6.29
C GLY A 71 2.17 -4.35 -5.68
N ALA A 72 1.87 -4.72 -4.43
CA ALA A 72 0.77 -4.14 -3.68
C ALA A 72 0.99 -2.65 -3.40
N LEU A 73 2.22 -2.25 -3.06
CA LEU A 73 2.54 -0.84 -2.84
C LEU A 73 2.29 -0.01 -4.11
N ALA A 74 2.80 -0.46 -5.26
CA ALA A 74 2.65 0.22 -6.54
C ALA A 74 1.18 0.41 -6.92
N VAL A 75 0.36 -0.64 -6.87
CA VAL A 75 -1.07 -0.53 -7.22
C VAL A 75 -1.84 0.38 -6.26
N LEU A 76 -1.52 0.36 -4.96
CA LEU A 76 -2.17 1.21 -3.97
C LEU A 76 -1.82 2.70 -4.20
N LEU A 77 -0.60 2.99 -4.64
CA LEU A 77 -0.20 4.35 -5.03
C LEU A 77 -0.89 4.80 -6.32
N ASP A 78 -0.98 3.93 -7.34
CA ASP A 78 -1.72 4.20 -8.58
C ASP A 78 -3.21 4.46 -8.33
N LEU A 79 -3.81 3.72 -7.40
CA LEU A 79 -5.18 3.91 -6.93
C LEU A 79 -5.36 5.13 -6.02
N LYS A 80 -4.27 5.82 -5.65
CA LYS A 80 -4.24 6.91 -4.66
C LYS A 80 -4.91 6.50 -3.35
N ALA A 81 -4.53 5.33 -2.84
CA ALA A 81 -5.07 4.71 -1.63
C ALA A 81 -4.59 5.36 -0.32
N TYR A 82 -4.60 6.70 -0.28
CA TYR A 82 -4.24 7.51 0.87
C TYR A 82 -5.00 8.85 0.80
N ALA A 83 -5.22 9.48 1.95
CA ALA A 83 -5.86 10.78 1.99
C ALA A 83 -4.87 11.90 1.63
N GLY A 84 -5.35 12.90 0.87
CA GLY A 84 -4.58 14.11 0.58
C GLY A 84 -3.47 13.92 -0.46
N GLY A 85 -2.31 14.51 -0.20
CA GLY A 85 -1.13 14.49 -1.07
C GLY A 85 0.03 13.66 -0.52
N VAL A 86 1.16 13.67 -1.22
CA VAL A 86 2.34 12.86 -0.85
C VAL A 86 3.02 13.30 0.46
N THR A 87 2.60 14.42 1.03
CA THR A 87 3.09 14.92 2.33
C THR A 87 2.15 14.58 3.48
N ASP A 88 1.01 13.94 3.20
CA ASP A 88 0.04 13.58 4.24
C ASP A 88 0.43 12.33 5.02
N HIS A 89 -0.26 12.14 6.14
CA HIS A 89 0.11 11.19 7.17
C HIS A 89 0.33 9.75 6.64
N ASP A 90 -0.62 9.19 5.90
CA ASP A 90 -0.60 7.76 5.50
C ASP A 90 0.64 7.42 4.65
N ILE A 91 0.91 8.21 3.61
CA ILE A 91 2.04 7.97 2.71
C ILE A 91 3.39 8.32 3.37
N GLN A 92 3.43 9.33 4.24
CA GLN A 92 4.62 9.64 5.03
C GLN A 92 4.91 8.56 6.08
N LEU A 93 3.88 7.94 6.67
CA LEU A 93 4.03 6.81 7.57
C LEU A 93 4.57 5.60 6.82
N ALA A 94 4.00 5.27 5.65
CA ALA A 94 4.52 4.22 4.77
C ALA A 94 6.00 4.43 4.41
N ALA A 95 6.40 5.67 4.08
CA ALA A 95 7.79 6.02 3.77
C ALA A 95 8.73 5.87 4.97
N ARG A 96 8.28 6.27 6.16
CA ARG A 96 9.05 6.06 7.40
C ARG A 96 9.23 4.58 7.70
N MET A 97 8.18 3.76 7.57
CA MET A 97 8.27 2.31 7.77
C MET A 97 9.28 1.69 6.81
N ALA A 98 9.23 2.03 5.51
CA ALA A 98 10.18 1.55 4.53
C ALA A 98 11.61 1.97 4.87
N SER A 99 11.81 3.22 5.29
CA SER A 99 13.12 3.74 5.71
C SER A 99 13.65 3.05 6.98
N GLN A 100 12.81 2.81 7.98
CA GLN A 100 13.17 2.16 9.23
C GLN A 100 13.53 0.69 9.03
N HIS A 101 12.88 0.02 8.09
CA HIS A 101 13.17 -1.36 7.72
C HIS A 101 14.34 -1.47 6.71
N GLU A 102 14.99 -0.35 6.38
CA GLU A 102 16.05 -0.28 5.37
C GLU A 102 15.63 -0.81 3.98
N ASP A 103 14.33 -0.81 3.68
CA ASP A 103 13.77 -1.29 2.41
C ASP A 103 13.87 -0.22 1.32
N GLN A 104 15.05 -0.17 0.70
CA GLN A 104 15.35 0.77 -0.38
C GLN A 104 14.44 0.61 -1.60
N ALA A 105 13.95 -0.60 -1.86
CA ALA A 105 13.09 -0.85 -3.01
C ALA A 105 11.72 -0.19 -2.82
N LEU A 106 11.10 -0.38 -1.65
CA LEU A 106 9.81 0.24 -1.34
C LEU A 106 9.91 1.75 -1.18
N LEU A 107 11.00 2.24 -0.57
CA LEU A 107 11.24 3.68 -0.47
C LEU A 107 11.41 4.33 -1.86
N ALA A 108 12.10 3.65 -2.78
CA ALA A 108 12.24 4.11 -4.16
C ALA A 108 10.89 4.20 -4.89
N VAL A 109 10.00 3.21 -4.68
CA VAL A 109 8.63 3.25 -5.25
C VAL A 109 7.84 4.47 -4.74
N LEU A 110 7.90 4.75 -3.44
CA LEU A 110 7.25 5.92 -2.83
C LEU A 110 7.81 7.24 -3.35
N MET A 111 9.15 7.33 -3.47
CA MET A 111 9.82 8.51 -4.01
C MET A 111 9.48 8.73 -5.49
N GLN A 112 9.46 7.66 -6.30
CA GLN A 112 9.08 7.73 -7.71
C GLN A 112 7.63 8.21 -7.87
N HIS A 113 6.71 7.76 -7.00
CA HIS A 113 5.33 8.24 -6.98
C HIS A 113 5.22 9.72 -6.62
N ALA A 114 6.03 10.19 -5.67
CA ALA A 114 6.12 11.62 -5.34
C ALA A 114 6.73 12.46 -6.48
N GLU A 115 7.75 11.93 -7.16
CA GLU A 115 8.38 12.56 -8.31
C GLU A 115 7.42 12.68 -9.49
N ALA A 116 6.65 11.63 -9.78
CA ALA A 116 5.61 11.63 -10.81
C ALA A 116 4.52 12.70 -10.58
N GLN A 117 4.36 13.16 -9.33
CA GLN A 117 3.46 14.24 -8.95
C GLN A 117 4.15 15.61 -8.84
N GLY A 118 5.44 15.71 -9.16
CA GLY A 118 6.23 16.94 -9.04
C GLY A 118 6.46 17.37 -7.59
N ALA A 119 6.38 16.44 -6.64
CA ALA A 119 6.37 16.71 -5.21
C ALA A 119 7.46 15.95 -4.43
N LEU A 120 8.52 15.49 -5.11
CA LEU A 120 9.65 14.78 -4.48
C LEU A 120 10.33 15.62 -3.40
N GLU A 121 10.63 16.90 -3.66
CA GLU A 121 11.27 17.77 -2.67
C GLU A 121 10.41 17.97 -1.41
N PRO A 122 9.12 18.34 -1.50
CA PRO A 122 8.20 18.36 -0.35
C PRO A 122 8.13 17.02 0.39
N PHE A 123 8.06 15.91 -0.34
CA PHE A 123 8.00 14.56 0.22
C PHE A 123 9.24 14.24 1.06
N MET A 124 10.44 14.48 0.53
CA MET A 124 11.71 14.24 1.22
C MET A 124 11.87 15.12 2.45
N ARG A 125 11.45 16.40 2.36
CA ARG A 125 11.48 17.32 3.49
C ARG A 125 10.54 16.85 4.61
N ALA A 126 9.34 16.36 4.28
CA ALA A 126 8.40 15.84 5.25
C ALA A 126 8.95 14.58 5.95
N LEU A 127 9.61 13.70 5.20
CA LEU A 127 10.22 12.48 5.72
C LEU A 127 11.34 12.76 6.73
N GLN A 128 12.19 13.77 6.44
CA GLN A 128 13.30 14.17 7.31
C GLN A 128 12.87 14.86 8.62
N ASN A 129 11.73 15.55 8.61
CA ASN A 129 11.26 16.36 9.74
C ASN A 129 10.30 15.62 10.68
N ALA A 130 9.98 14.35 10.40
CA ALA A 130 9.05 13.59 11.20
C ALA A 130 9.74 13.04 12.48
N PRO A 131 9.13 13.16 13.66
CA PRO A 131 9.70 12.64 14.89
C PRO A 131 9.78 11.10 14.85
N LEU A 132 10.88 10.56 15.38
CA LEU A 132 11.07 9.15 15.70
C LEU A 132 10.27 8.85 16.97
N HIS A 133 8.99 8.49 16.84
CA HIS A 133 8.19 7.98 17.95
C HIS A 133 7.84 6.52 17.70
#